data_AF-A0A2N9NPG6-F1
#
_entry.id   AF-A0A2N9NPG6-F1
#
_cell.length_a   1.000
_cell.length_b   1.000
_cell.length_c   1.000
_cell.angle_alpha   90.00
_cell.angle_beta   90.00
_cell.angle_gamma   90.00
#
_symmetry.space_group_name_H-M   'P 1'
#
loop_
_entity.id
_entity.type
_entity.pdbx_description
1 polymer ?
#
loop_
_entity_poly.entity_id
_entity_poly.type
_entity_poly.pdbx_seq_one_letter_code
_entity_poly.pdbx_strand_id
1 'polypeptide(L)'
;MKAIKMLIVLALWFVATAASAQYAINWNKVSGGGGTSTSAVYSISGTIGQHDAGGPMTGGSYTLTGGFWSLYALETANAPLLSIKLTATNTVMVFWPSPSIGFSLQQNNELNTADWVTPAETVTDSGSIKYIIVNPPVGNRFYRLKTNASQ
;
A
#
# COMPACT_ATOMS: atom_id res chain seq x y z
N MET A 1 56.32 -15.94 18.80
CA MET A 1 55.97 -14.54 18.42
C MET A 1 55.29 -14.41 17.06
N LYS A 2 55.71 -15.12 16.00
CA LYS A 2 55.10 -15.01 14.66
C LYS A 2 53.64 -15.51 14.60
N ALA A 3 53.32 -16.62 15.26
CA ALA A 3 51.96 -17.18 15.29
C ALA A 3 50.93 -16.29 16.03
N ILE A 4 51.33 -15.65 17.14
CA ILE A 4 50.48 -14.69 17.88
C ILE A 4 50.13 -13.47 17.02
N LYS A 5 51.11 -12.94 16.26
CA LYS A 5 50.87 -11.84 15.32
C LYS A 5 49.89 -12.23 14.22
N MET A 6 49.96 -13.47 13.72
CA MET A 6 49.05 -13.98 12.70
C MET A 6 47.62 -14.16 13.23
N LEU A 7 47.47 -14.65 14.47
CA LEU A 7 46.16 -14.80 15.12
C LEU A 7 45.47 -13.45 15.36
N ILE A 8 46.24 -12.43 15.75
CA ILE A 8 45.74 -11.06 15.94
C ILE A 8 45.25 -10.48 14.61
N VAL A 9 46.02 -10.65 13.52
CA VAL A 9 45.62 -10.16 12.19
C VAL A 9 44.34 -10.85 11.71
N LEU A 10 44.21 -12.17 11.93
CA LEU A 10 43.02 -12.92 11.53
C LEU A 10 41.77 -12.51 12.34
N ALA A 11 41.93 -12.26 13.65
CA ALA A 11 40.85 -11.76 14.50
C ALA A 11 40.39 -10.34 14.10
N LEU A 12 41.32 -9.46 13.74
CA LEU A 12 41.02 -8.13 13.20
C LEU A 12 40.25 -8.19 11.87
N TRP A 13 40.57 -9.17 11.01
CA TRP A 13 39.88 -9.39 9.75
C TRP A 13 38.43 -9.85 9.96
N PHE A 14 38.19 -10.72 10.95
CA PHE A 14 36.85 -11.22 11.28
C PHE A 14 35.93 -10.15 11.90
N VAL A 15 36.49 -9.21 12.66
CA VAL A 15 35.72 -8.08 13.22
C VAL A 15 35.37 -7.06 12.14
N ALA A 16 36.25 -6.86 11.14
CA ALA A 16 35.99 -5.92 10.05
C ALA A 16 34.87 -6.38 9.09
N THR A 17 34.65 -7.69 8.94
CA THR A 17 33.58 -8.24 8.08
C THR A 17 32.20 -8.28 8.75
N ALA A 18 32.11 -8.02 10.05
CA ALA A 18 30.86 -8.02 10.81
C ALA A 18 30.16 -6.64 10.86
N ALA A 19 30.73 -5.61 10.23
CA ALA A 19 30.11 -4.29 10.17
C ALA A 19 28.88 -4.32 9.23
N SER A 20 27.68 -4.48 9.81
CA SER A 20 26.43 -4.27 9.07
C SER A 20 26.24 -2.77 8.81
N ALA A 21 25.97 -2.39 7.57
CA ALA A 21 25.53 -1.03 7.27
C ALA A 21 24.21 -0.77 8.01
N GLN A 22 24.23 0.10 9.02
CA GLN A 22 23.02 0.58 9.66
C GLN A 22 22.34 1.54 8.68
N TYR A 23 21.13 1.20 8.23
CA TYR A 23 20.34 2.12 7.42
C TYR A 23 20.02 3.35 8.27
N ALA A 24 20.67 4.47 7.93
CA ALA A 24 20.46 5.74 8.59
C ALA A 24 19.62 6.63 7.68
N ILE A 25 18.50 7.12 8.21
CA ILE A 25 17.75 8.21 7.57
C ILE A 25 18.49 9.50 7.94
N ASN A 26 19.41 9.92 7.08
CA ASN A 26 20.27 11.09 7.33
C ASN A 26 19.56 12.43 7.10
N TRP A 27 18.30 12.42 6.66
CA TRP A 27 17.54 13.62 6.37
C TRP A 27 16.11 13.50 6.90
N ASN A 28 15.69 14.50 7.66
CA ASN A 28 14.33 14.67 8.13
C ASN A 28 13.85 16.09 7.82
N LYS A 29 12.56 16.23 7.47
CA LYS A 29 11.85 17.53 7.44
C LYS A 29 10.74 17.51 8.48
N VAL A 30 10.58 18.60 9.24
CA VAL A 30 9.40 18.81 10.07
C VAL A 30 8.36 19.52 9.21
N SER A 31 7.43 18.75 8.64
CA SER A 31 6.46 19.24 7.66
C SER A 31 5.13 19.62 8.29
N GLY A 32 5.18 20.37 9.40
CA GLY A 32 4.01 20.87 10.14
C GLY A 32 3.37 22.11 9.53
N GLY A 33 3.33 22.20 8.20
CA GLY A 33 2.83 23.37 7.49
C GLY A 33 1.37 23.23 7.07
N GLY A 34 0.50 24.08 7.62
CA GLY A 34 -0.92 24.17 7.28
C GLY A 34 -1.66 25.08 8.26
N GLY A 35 -2.87 25.49 7.92
CA GLY A 35 -3.66 26.40 8.73
C GLY A 35 -5.07 26.62 8.18
N THR A 36 -5.94 27.17 9.03
CA THR A 36 -7.28 27.60 8.63
C THR A 36 -7.33 29.11 8.63
N SER A 37 -7.61 29.68 7.47
CA SER A 37 -7.88 31.11 7.32
C SER A 37 -9.38 31.33 7.33
N THR A 38 -9.87 32.07 8.32
CA THR A 38 -11.30 32.38 8.49
C THR A 38 -11.59 33.84 8.22
N SER A 39 -12.70 34.11 7.54
CA SER A 39 -13.44 35.38 7.54
C SER A 39 -14.82 35.15 8.19
N ALA A 40 -15.62 36.20 8.34
CA ALA A 40 -16.93 36.12 8.99
C ALA A 40 -17.90 35.09 8.37
N VAL A 41 -17.76 34.80 7.07
CA VAL A 41 -18.68 33.92 6.32
C VAL A 41 -17.98 32.68 5.75
N TYR A 42 -16.64 32.68 5.65
CA TYR A 42 -15.91 31.62 4.96
C TYR A 42 -14.69 31.15 5.76
N SER A 43 -14.45 29.85 5.70
CA SER A 43 -13.28 29.20 6.28
C SER A 43 -12.55 28.43 5.18
N ILE A 44 -11.25 28.66 5.04
CA ILE A 44 -10.39 27.96 4.09
C ILE A 44 -9.28 27.28 4.88
N SER A 45 -9.30 25.95 4.93
CA SER A 45 -8.22 25.16 5.52
C SER A 45 -7.32 24.63 4.41
N GLY A 46 -6.01 24.78 4.58
CA GLY A 46 -5.02 24.27 3.62
C GLY A 46 -3.78 23.73 4.32
N THR A 47 -3.07 22.84 3.64
CA THR A 47 -1.78 22.30 4.08
C THR A 47 -0.71 22.61 3.04
N ILE A 48 0.51 22.94 3.46
CA ILE A 48 1.64 23.06 2.54
C ILE A 48 2.01 21.65 2.09
N GLY A 49 1.90 21.38 0.79
CA GLY A 49 2.28 20.08 0.23
C GLY A 49 3.77 19.78 0.42
N GLN A 50 4.11 18.54 0.75
CA GLN A 50 5.49 18.07 0.58
C GLN A 50 5.71 17.73 -0.90
N HIS A 51 6.88 18.06 -1.47
CA HIS A 51 7.24 17.64 -2.84
C HIS A 51 7.32 16.10 -2.99
N ASP A 52 7.49 15.44 -1.84
CA ASP A 52 7.54 14.00 -1.64
C ASP A 52 6.16 13.41 -1.27
N ALA A 53 5.10 14.23 -1.28
CA ALA A 53 3.72 13.75 -1.29
C ALA A 53 3.39 13.23 -2.71
N GLY A 54 3.24 11.91 -2.82
CA GLY A 54 3.05 11.23 -4.08
C GLY A 54 2.79 9.74 -3.88
N GLY A 55 2.74 8.98 -4.98
CA GLY A 55 2.56 7.53 -4.93
C GLY A 55 3.66 6.79 -4.14
N PRO A 56 3.44 5.50 -3.84
CA PRO A 56 4.35 4.71 -3.01
C PRO A 56 5.79 4.71 -3.54
N MET A 57 6.75 5.10 -2.71
CA MET A 57 8.17 4.90 -2.96
C MET A 57 8.52 3.45 -2.62
N THR A 58 8.95 2.67 -3.61
CA THR A 58 9.24 1.24 -3.45
C THR A 58 10.74 0.98 -3.37
N GLY A 59 11.17 0.10 -2.45
CA GLY A 59 12.53 -0.40 -2.36
C GLY A 59 12.55 -1.84 -1.82
N GLY A 60 12.83 -2.81 -2.69
CA GLY A 60 12.72 -4.23 -2.33
C GLY A 60 11.28 -4.60 -1.94
N SER A 61 11.11 -5.27 -0.79
CA SER A 61 9.80 -5.58 -0.21
C SER A 61 9.18 -4.44 0.58
N TYR A 62 9.81 -3.27 0.63
CA TYR A 62 9.36 -2.14 1.43
C TYR A 62 8.72 -1.06 0.56
N THR A 63 7.67 -0.46 1.09
CA THR A 63 6.97 0.67 0.48
C THR A 63 6.84 1.79 1.51
N LEU A 64 7.17 3.02 1.11
CA LEU A 64 7.03 4.23 1.89
C LEU A 64 6.21 5.25 1.10
N THR A 65 5.05 5.65 1.62
CA THR A 65 4.22 6.68 0.98
C THR A 65 4.32 7.96 1.79
N GLY A 66 4.97 8.98 1.22
CA GLY A 66 5.12 10.30 1.84
C GLY A 66 3.87 11.17 1.70
N GLY A 67 3.74 12.18 2.57
CA GLY A 67 2.70 13.22 2.47
C GLY A 67 1.68 13.21 3.61
N PHE A 68 1.09 14.39 3.85
CA PHE A 68 0.10 14.62 4.91
C PHE A 68 -1.27 13.96 4.63
N TRP A 69 -1.55 13.62 3.37
CA TRP A 69 -2.80 13.00 2.89
C TRP A 69 -2.60 11.58 2.36
N SER A 70 -1.63 10.85 2.91
CA SER A 70 -1.33 9.49 2.46
C SER A 70 -2.50 8.56 2.79
N LEU A 71 -3.27 8.14 1.77
CA LEU A 71 -4.21 7.03 1.89
C LEU A 71 -3.39 5.76 2.07
N TYR A 72 -3.25 5.30 3.30
CA TYR A 72 -2.59 4.04 3.59
C TYR A 72 -3.56 2.89 3.24
N ALA A 73 -3.30 2.20 2.13
CA ALA A 73 -3.70 0.80 2.03
C ALA A 73 -2.56 0.01 2.68
N LEU A 74 -2.82 -0.61 3.83
CA LEU A 74 -1.87 -1.56 4.39
C LEU A 74 -1.83 -2.77 3.46
N GLU A 75 -0.82 -2.83 2.60
CA GLU A 75 -0.50 -4.04 1.83
C GLU A 75 -0.19 -5.15 2.83
N THR A 76 -1.15 -6.06 3.03
CA THR A 76 -0.90 -7.28 3.80
C THR A 76 0.09 -8.12 2.99
N ALA A 77 1.19 -8.55 3.59
CA ALA A 77 2.19 -9.37 2.91
C ALA A 77 1.53 -10.55 2.18
N ASN A 78 1.83 -10.70 0.88
CA ASN A 78 1.26 -11.70 -0.03
C ASN A 78 -0.23 -11.53 -0.39
N ALA A 79 -0.84 -10.35 -0.18
CA ALA A 79 -2.16 -10.10 -0.73
C ALA A 79 -2.13 -10.03 -2.26
N PRO A 80 -3.17 -10.54 -2.94
CA PRO A 80 -3.35 -10.32 -4.36
C PRO A 80 -3.61 -8.83 -4.61
N LEU A 81 -3.00 -8.27 -5.65
CA LEU A 81 -3.28 -6.91 -6.07
C LEU A 81 -4.70 -6.83 -6.66
N LEU A 82 -5.53 -5.96 -6.11
CA LEU A 82 -6.86 -5.65 -6.66
C LEU A 82 -6.76 -4.52 -7.68
N SER A 83 -7.29 -4.72 -8.88
CA SER A 83 -7.24 -3.78 -10.01
C SER A 83 -8.63 -3.50 -10.58
N ILE A 84 -8.80 -2.32 -11.16
CA ILE A 84 -10.06 -1.87 -11.78
C ILE A 84 -9.75 -1.31 -13.17
N LYS A 85 -10.55 -1.67 -14.18
CA LYS A 85 -10.48 -1.07 -15.51
C LYS A 85 -11.86 -0.96 -16.16
N LEU A 86 -12.01 -0.01 -17.07
CA LEU A 86 -13.16 0.06 -17.97
C LEU A 86 -13.02 -0.95 -19.12
N THR A 87 -14.13 -1.56 -19.52
CA THR A 87 -14.21 -2.39 -20.73
C THR A 87 -14.61 -1.56 -21.95
N ALA A 88 -14.41 -2.11 -23.14
CA ALA A 88 -14.86 -1.49 -24.40
C ALA A 88 -16.39 -1.27 -24.47
N THR A 89 -17.16 -2.02 -23.67
CA THR A 89 -18.63 -1.97 -23.61
C THR A 89 -19.16 -1.03 -22.51
N ASN A 90 -18.32 -0.12 -21.99
CA ASN A 90 -18.69 0.81 -20.91
C ASN A 90 -19.13 0.13 -19.60
N THR A 91 -18.55 -1.03 -19.30
CA THR A 91 -18.70 -1.71 -18.00
C THR A 91 -17.41 -1.63 -17.21
N VAL A 92 -17.46 -1.84 -15.91
CA VAL A 92 -16.26 -1.85 -15.05
C VAL A 92 -15.88 -3.28 -14.72
N MET A 93 -14.63 -3.65 -15.00
CA MET A 93 -14.04 -4.92 -14.60
C MET A 93 -13.18 -4.69 -13.36
N VAL A 94 -13.56 -5.34 -12.26
CA VAL A 94 -12.75 -5.40 -11.02
C VAL A 94 -12.10 -6.78 -10.99
N PHE A 95 -10.77 -6.85 -10.95
CA PHE A 95 -10.03 -8.09 -11.14
C PHE A 95 -8.79 -8.21 -10.24
N TRP A 96 -8.42 -9.44 -9.92
CA TRP A 96 -7.26 -9.78 -9.09
C TRP A 96 -6.66 -11.13 -9.51
N PRO A 97 -5.39 -11.44 -9.17
CA PRO A 97 -4.75 -12.70 -9.57
C PRO A 97 -5.46 -13.97 -9.09
N SER A 98 -5.38 -15.02 -9.90
CA SER A 98 -5.70 -16.41 -9.54
C SER A 98 -4.40 -17.23 -9.55
N PRO A 99 -4.18 -18.15 -8.58
CA PRO A 99 -5.01 -18.42 -7.42
C PRO A 99 -4.82 -17.37 -6.29
N SER A 100 -5.92 -17.03 -5.63
CA SER A 100 -5.99 -16.10 -4.49
C SER A 100 -6.66 -16.78 -3.31
N ILE A 101 -6.02 -17.82 -2.78
CA ILE A 101 -6.55 -18.67 -1.71
C ILE A 101 -6.67 -17.83 -0.43
N GLY A 102 -7.80 -17.97 0.27
CA GLY A 102 -8.04 -17.26 1.53
C GLY A 102 -8.39 -15.78 1.37
N PHE A 103 -8.65 -15.28 0.16
CA PHE A 103 -9.14 -13.92 -0.06
C PHE A 103 -10.54 -13.94 -0.67
N SER A 104 -11.40 -13.04 -0.20
CA SER A 104 -12.72 -12.76 -0.78
C SER A 104 -12.85 -11.29 -1.16
N LEU A 105 -13.55 -11.02 -2.26
CA LEU A 105 -13.88 -9.65 -2.67
C LEU A 105 -15.04 -9.13 -1.81
N GLN A 106 -14.89 -7.90 -1.33
CA GLN A 106 -15.93 -7.15 -0.64
C GLN A 106 -16.15 -5.81 -1.34
N GLN A 107 -17.38 -5.31 -1.30
CA GLN A 107 -17.76 -3.98 -1.74
C GLN A 107 -18.41 -3.16 -0.63
N ASN A 108 -18.38 -1.84 -0.78
CA ASN A 108 -19.14 -0.88 0.01
C ASN A 108 -19.50 0.32 -0.87
N ASN A 109 -20.61 0.99 -0.60
CA ASN A 109 -21.00 2.23 -1.29
C ASN A 109 -20.40 3.48 -0.64
N GLU A 110 -19.92 3.39 0.61
CA GLU A 110 -19.35 4.49 1.38
C GLU A 110 -18.03 4.08 2.05
N LEU A 111 -16.93 4.75 1.71
CA LEU A 111 -15.57 4.38 2.16
C LEU A 111 -15.40 4.41 3.69
N ASN A 112 -16.14 5.30 4.38
CA ASN A 112 -15.98 5.55 5.81
C ASN A 112 -16.86 4.66 6.70
N THR A 113 -17.61 3.73 6.11
CA THR A 113 -18.53 2.84 6.85
C THR A 113 -17.95 1.43 6.97
N ALA A 114 -18.41 0.69 7.99
CA ALA A 114 -17.98 -0.68 8.23
C ALA A 114 -18.79 -1.72 7.43
N ASP A 115 -19.75 -1.29 6.61
CA ASP A 115 -20.76 -2.12 5.93
C ASP A 115 -20.23 -2.81 4.66
N TRP A 116 -19.09 -3.51 4.79
CA TRP A 116 -18.48 -4.25 3.70
C TRP A 116 -19.20 -5.58 3.47
N VAL A 117 -19.75 -5.74 2.27
CA VAL A 117 -20.55 -6.92 1.87
C VAL A 117 -19.93 -7.63 0.68
N THR A 118 -20.29 -8.89 0.44
CA THR A 118 -19.92 -9.58 -0.80
C THR A 118 -20.63 -8.92 -1.99
N PRO A 119 -19.93 -8.63 -3.11
CA PRO A 119 -20.55 -8.13 -4.32
C PRO A 119 -21.64 -9.06 -4.85
N ALA A 120 -22.68 -8.48 -5.44
CA ALA A 120 -23.77 -9.26 -6.05
C ALA A 120 -23.35 -9.87 -7.39
N GLU A 121 -22.34 -9.29 -8.02
CA GLU A 121 -21.76 -9.75 -9.27
C GLU A 121 -21.09 -11.12 -9.12
N THR A 122 -21.28 -11.98 -10.13
CA THR A 122 -20.64 -13.29 -10.15
C THR A 122 -19.14 -13.16 -10.38
N VAL A 123 -18.34 -13.79 -9.51
CA VAL A 123 -16.88 -13.90 -9.68
C VAL A 123 -16.58 -14.97 -10.71
N THR A 124 -15.94 -14.57 -11.81
CA THR A 124 -15.45 -15.47 -12.86
C THR A 124 -13.95 -15.69 -12.71
N ASP A 125 -13.48 -16.92 -12.86
CA ASP A 125 -12.05 -17.28 -12.84
C ASP A 125 -11.60 -17.72 -14.24
N SER A 126 -10.57 -17.07 -14.78
CA SER A 126 -9.96 -17.42 -16.08
C SER A 126 -8.72 -18.30 -15.97
N GLY A 127 -8.34 -18.71 -14.75
CA GLY A 127 -7.11 -19.45 -14.45
C GLY A 127 -5.91 -18.54 -14.15
N SER A 128 -5.87 -17.32 -14.69
CA SER A 128 -4.83 -16.31 -14.38
C SER A 128 -5.36 -15.19 -13.49
N ILE A 129 -6.63 -14.80 -13.67
CA ILE A 129 -7.28 -13.76 -12.88
C ILE A 129 -8.69 -14.18 -12.51
N LYS A 130 -9.14 -13.69 -11.36
CA LYS A 130 -10.56 -13.64 -10.98
C LYS A 130 -11.09 -12.25 -11.22
N TYR A 131 -12.34 -12.13 -11.66
CA TYR A 131 -12.95 -10.84 -11.94
C TYR A 131 -14.46 -10.83 -11.79
N ILE A 132 -15.00 -9.63 -11.56
CA ILE A 132 -16.41 -9.31 -11.68
C ILE A 132 -16.62 -8.27 -12.77
N ILE A 133 -17.79 -8.27 -13.40
CA ILE A 133 -18.24 -7.23 -14.33
C ILE A 133 -19.38 -6.46 -13.68
N VAL A 134 -19.14 -5.18 -13.45
CA VAL A 134 -20.12 -4.24 -12.89
C VAL A 134 -20.83 -3.55 -14.04
N ASN A 135 -22.12 -3.84 -14.18
CA ASN A 135 -22.98 -3.26 -15.20
C ASN A 135 -24.41 -3.08 -14.64
N PRO A 136 -24.95 -1.85 -14.59
CA PRO A 136 -24.33 -0.59 -15.01
C PRO A 136 -23.34 -0.04 -13.94
N PRO A 137 -22.30 0.70 -14.34
CA PRO A 137 -21.35 1.32 -13.39
C PRO A 137 -21.93 2.61 -12.78
N VAL A 138 -22.95 2.46 -11.95
CA VAL A 138 -23.66 3.58 -11.31
C VAL A 138 -23.22 3.79 -9.86
N GLY A 139 -23.12 5.06 -9.47
CA GLY A 139 -22.80 5.48 -8.10
C GLY A 139 -21.35 5.25 -7.71
N ASN A 140 -21.04 5.52 -6.43
CA ASN A 140 -19.75 5.24 -5.84
C ASN A 140 -19.75 3.81 -5.30
N ARG A 141 -18.71 3.05 -5.67
CA ARG A 141 -18.47 1.70 -5.13
C ARG A 141 -16.99 1.54 -4.82
N PHE A 142 -16.70 1.08 -3.62
CA PHE A 142 -15.38 0.82 -3.10
C PHE A 142 -15.18 -0.69 -2.98
N TYR A 143 -14.00 -1.18 -3.33
CA TYR A 143 -13.70 -2.60 -3.34
C TYR A 143 -12.45 -2.90 -2.51
N ARG A 144 -12.43 -4.05 -1.86
CA ARG A 144 -11.25 -4.58 -1.18
C ARG A 144 -11.21 -6.09 -1.25
N LEU A 145 -10.00 -6.65 -1.19
CA LEU A 145 -9.81 -8.07 -0.89
C LEU A 145 -9.63 -8.21 0.61
N LYS A 146 -10.45 -9.08 1.22
CA LYS A 146 -10.38 -9.37 2.65
C LYS A 146 -9.89 -10.79 2.84
N THR A 147 -8.92 -10.98 3.74
CA THR A 147 -8.53 -12.31 4.20
C THR A 147 -9.71 -12.98 4.90
N ASN A 148 -10.06 -14.17 4.44
CA ASN A 148 -10.93 -15.08 5.15
C ASN A 148 -10.10 -15.59 6.33
N ALA A 149 -10.37 -15.12 7.54
CA ALA A 149 -9.66 -15.63 8.72
C ALA A 149 -9.82 -17.16 8.73
N SER A 150 -8.70 -17.88 8.79
CA SER A 150 -8.73 -19.29 9.17
C SER A 150 -9.30 -19.36 10.58
N GLN A 151 -10.42 -20.06 10.76
CA GLN A 151 -10.73 -20.62 12.07
C GLN A 151 -9.66 -21.66 12.44
#